data_AF-A0A973P2G6-F1
#
_entry.id   AF-A0A973P2G6-F1
#
_cell.length_a   1.000
_cell.length_b   1.000
_cell.length_c   1.000
_cell.angle_alpha   90.00
_cell.angle_beta   90.00
_cell.angle_gamma   90.00
#
_symmetry.space_group_name_H-M   'P 1'
#
loop_
_entity.id
_entity.type
_entity.pdbx_description
1 polymer ?
#
loop_
_entity_poly.entity_id
_entity_poly.type
_entity_poly.pdbx_seq_one_letter_code
_entity_poly.pdbx_strand_id
1 'polypeptide(L)'
;MPEQYTAPPDEPTQRSTDLEDEAPPGLASRIQARLRFRQLSAVVAWSMSVALAGVTLAVAMIWLHPGPGQWTEFFRGMAGDVGGGLLVAFFLSPVFLAIRSFANEKFGTIAEYAPMAGYERFPYLKFIERLERCDDLVRIMDTSSNILDVTTAEGDEAEERRRCVSALTKLLAGDNEVRVEILLLDPTSDAARQRSADLKDEGIDIADGVGRNLALLNGMRRRLPPGARTKLLVKLYNATPACAYYRVDDRCSIAFYSLRTASERGAHVDVALKEKLGKIVNDHFRDIRADDDSVDMLDYLYGTLVVGHRKEHVAWIEHDERLYIGLASTHDNPVAWTAAPSAGGGVVVRLQTYRHVDAEYRSMRLLPWAECGALGALMEEKYGVEFQVVFELAAAGAGNRVGAAGADGGGLVVVPGQVTVNGGPVLAAGPAGAGAPEPGPVAES
;
A
#
# COMPACT_ATOMS: atom_id res chain seq x y z
N MET A 1 54.02 -23.28 -17.76
CA MET A 1 55.04 -22.31 -17.28
C MET A 1 54.44 -21.59 -16.09
N PRO A 2 55.04 -21.64 -14.89
CA PRO A 2 54.48 -20.97 -13.73
C PRO A 2 55.07 -19.55 -13.62
N GLU A 3 54.20 -18.54 -13.59
CA GLU A 3 54.56 -17.15 -13.35
C GLU A 3 54.94 -16.95 -11.88
N GLN A 4 56.14 -16.39 -11.69
CA GLN A 4 56.71 -16.06 -10.40
C GLN A 4 56.06 -14.79 -9.84
N TYR A 5 55.50 -14.91 -8.64
CA TYR A 5 54.98 -13.81 -7.84
C TYR A 5 56.16 -13.12 -7.10
N THR A 6 56.56 -11.95 -7.58
CA THR A 6 57.56 -11.09 -6.91
C THR A 6 56.88 -10.14 -5.93
N ALA A 7 57.27 -10.22 -4.65
CA ALA A 7 56.85 -9.32 -3.58
C ALA A 7 57.42 -7.89 -3.76
N PRO A 8 56.69 -6.84 -3.34
CA PRO A 8 57.19 -5.47 -3.35
C PRO A 8 58.15 -5.19 -2.18
N PRO A 9 59.07 -4.20 -2.30
CA PRO A 9 60.12 -3.93 -1.34
C PRO A 9 59.65 -3.10 -0.14
N ASP A 10 60.34 -3.31 0.98
CA ASP A 10 60.18 -2.64 2.26
C ASP A 10 60.29 -1.10 2.17
N GLU A 11 59.26 -0.41 2.67
CA GLU A 11 59.28 1.04 2.90
C GLU A 11 60.02 1.40 4.20
N PRO A 12 60.84 2.45 4.20
CA PRO A 12 61.67 2.81 5.34
C PRO A 12 60.88 3.51 6.44
N THR A 13 61.15 3.06 7.67
CA THR A 13 60.72 3.63 8.93
C THR A 13 61.14 5.10 9.06
N GLN A 14 60.19 6.03 8.96
CA GLN A 14 60.40 7.42 9.39
C GLN A 14 59.98 7.58 10.85
N ARG A 15 60.98 7.99 11.65
CA ARG A 15 60.91 8.32 13.07
C ARG A 15 61.16 9.82 13.22
N SER A 16 60.54 10.41 14.24
CA SER A 16 60.71 11.80 14.73
C SER A 16 59.94 12.84 13.87
N THR A 17 59.24 13.82 14.42
CA THR A 17 59.43 14.57 15.66
C THR A 17 58.10 15.16 16.13
N ASP A 18 57.91 15.13 17.45
CA ASP A 18 56.97 15.94 18.20
C ASP A 18 57.10 17.44 17.85
N LEU A 19 55.99 18.05 17.45
CA LEU A 19 55.73 19.49 17.58
C LEU A 19 54.22 19.62 17.84
N GLU A 20 53.88 19.62 19.13
CA GLU A 20 52.59 20.09 19.63
C GLU A 20 52.48 21.60 19.37
N ASP A 21 51.87 21.95 18.23
CA ASP A 21 51.31 23.29 18.03
C ASP A 21 49.92 23.32 18.70
N GLU A 22 49.83 23.93 19.89
CA GLU A 22 48.56 24.35 20.48
C GLU A 22 47.87 25.38 19.56
N ALA A 23 47.07 24.88 18.62
CA ALA A 23 46.19 25.72 17.83
C ALA A 23 45.16 26.39 18.76
N PRO A 24 45.01 27.72 18.72
CA PRO A 24 44.04 28.43 19.56
C PRO A 24 42.62 27.91 19.27
N PRO A 25 41.75 27.79 20.29
CA PRO A 25 40.44 27.16 20.16
C PRO A 25 39.67 27.75 18.97
N GLY A 26 39.55 26.90 17.94
CA GLY A 26 39.12 27.28 16.61
C GLY A 26 37.73 27.91 16.61
N LEU A 27 37.52 28.79 15.64
CA LEU A 27 36.30 29.54 15.35
C LEU A 27 35.02 28.68 15.44
N ALA A 28 35.12 27.37 15.19
CA ALA A 28 34.07 26.37 15.33
C ALA A 28 33.55 26.18 16.77
N SER A 29 34.41 26.21 17.80
CA SER A 29 33.98 26.09 19.21
C SER A 29 33.23 27.34 19.67
N ARG A 30 33.64 28.52 19.19
CA ARG A 30 32.95 29.79 19.42
C ARG A 30 31.59 29.86 18.72
N ILE A 31 31.44 29.24 17.55
CA ILE A 31 30.15 29.14 16.84
C ILE A 31 29.21 28.17 17.57
N GLN A 32 29.69 27.01 18.02
CA GLN A 32 28.88 26.07 18.81
C GLN A 32 28.43 26.65 20.16
N ALA A 33 29.29 27.39 20.85
CA ALA A 33 28.92 28.08 22.09
C ALA A 33 27.84 29.16 21.86
N ARG A 34 27.91 29.91 20.75
CA ARG A 34 26.89 30.92 20.39
C ARG A 34 25.54 30.31 20.02
N LEU A 35 25.53 29.15 19.38
CA LEU A 35 24.29 28.43 19.03
C LEU A 35 23.61 27.84 20.27
N ARG A 36 24.38 27.23 21.18
CA ARG A 36 23.85 26.76 22.49
C ARG A 36 23.31 27.93 23.33
N PHE A 37 23.99 29.08 23.32
CA PHE A 37 23.53 30.27 24.03
C PHE A 37 22.21 30.83 23.45
N ARG A 38 22.04 30.81 22.12
CA ARG A 38 20.78 31.23 21.48
C ARG A 38 19.62 30.29 21.79
N GLN A 39 19.84 28.98 21.79
CA GLN A 39 18.79 28.01 22.15
C GLN A 39 18.41 28.11 23.63
N LEU A 40 19.38 28.27 24.54
CA LEU A 40 19.11 28.56 25.96
C LEU A 40 18.34 29.88 26.12
N SER A 41 18.68 30.92 25.36
CA SER A 41 17.98 32.21 25.42
C SER A 41 16.53 32.14 24.95
N ALA A 42 16.21 31.30 23.97
CA ALA A 42 14.84 31.13 23.47
C ALA A 42 13.96 30.39 24.48
N VAL A 43 14.51 29.35 25.13
CA VAL A 43 13.81 28.61 26.19
C VAL A 43 13.61 29.51 27.43
N VAL A 44 14.64 30.28 27.82
CA VAL A 44 14.52 31.23 28.93
C VAL A 44 13.52 32.33 28.61
N ALA A 45 13.55 32.91 27.41
CA ALA A 45 12.59 33.93 26.98
C ALA A 45 11.15 33.39 27.00
N TRP A 46 10.92 32.19 26.46
CA TRP A 46 9.59 31.56 26.47
C TRP A 46 9.12 31.28 27.90
N SER A 47 9.98 30.75 28.77
CA SER A 47 9.65 30.51 30.18
C SER A 47 9.34 31.81 30.94
N MET A 48 10.08 32.89 30.67
CA MET A 48 9.79 34.21 31.23
C MET A 48 8.47 34.77 30.71
N SER A 49 8.14 34.61 29.43
CA SER A 49 6.87 35.07 28.87
C SER A 49 5.67 34.35 29.51
N VAL A 50 5.77 33.04 29.73
CA VAL A 50 4.73 32.25 30.43
C VAL A 50 4.59 32.70 31.88
N ALA A 51 5.72 32.89 32.59
CA ALA A 51 5.70 33.39 33.96
C ALA A 51 5.10 34.80 34.06
N LEU A 52 5.47 35.71 33.15
CA LEU A 52 4.95 37.07 33.12
C LEU A 52 3.45 37.10 32.81
N ALA A 53 2.99 36.27 31.87
CA ALA A 53 1.56 36.12 31.57
C ALA A 53 0.78 35.61 32.78
N GLY A 54 1.32 34.62 33.51
CA GLY A 54 0.73 34.12 34.76
C GLY A 54 0.65 35.19 35.86
N VAL A 55 1.71 35.97 36.05
CA VAL A 55 1.72 37.09 37.02
C VAL A 55 0.73 38.17 36.63
N THR A 56 0.66 38.54 35.35
CA THR A 56 -0.26 39.59 34.87
C THR A 56 -1.71 39.17 35.05
N LEU A 57 -2.03 37.90 34.77
CA LEU A 57 -3.35 37.33 35.01
C LEU A 57 -3.70 37.33 36.51
N ALA A 58 -2.76 36.93 37.38
CA ALA A 58 -2.95 36.94 38.83
C ALA A 58 -3.18 38.34 39.39
N VAL A 59 -2.45 39.35 38.90
CA VAL A 59 -2.62 40.76 39.29
C VAL A 59 -3.97 41.30 38.82
N ALA A 60 -4.36 41.04 37.57
CA ALA A 60 -5.68 41.43 37.06
C ALA A 60 -6.83 40.79 37.87
N MET A 61 -6.64 39.55 38.30
CA MET A 61 -7.60 38.78 39.10
C MET A 61 -7.77 39.33 40.53
N ILE A 62 -6.68 39.78 41.17
CA ILE A 62 -6.74 40.45 42.49
C ILE A 62 -7.54 41.75 42.38
N TRP A 63 -7.40 42.47 41.27
CA TRP A 63 -8.12 43.71 41.01
C TRP A 63 -9.62 43.53 40.75
N LEU A 64 -10.04 42.36 40.27
CA LEU A 64 -11.44 42.07 39.90
C LEU A 64 -12.33 41.58 41.06
N HIS A 65 -11.79 41.47 42.28
CA HIS A 65 -12.51 41.23 43.56
C HIS A 65 -13.71 40.24 43.52
N PRO A 66 -13.48 38.92 43.57
CA PRO A 66 -14.51 37.95 43.93
C PRO A 66 -14.80 38.03 45.44
N GLY A 67 -16.08 37.97 45.81
CA GLY A 67 -16.50 37.91 47.21
C GLY A 67 -15.92 36.69 47.96
N PRO A 68 -15.91 36.68 49.31
CA PRO A 68 -15.17 35.72 50.15
C PRO A 68 -15.54 34.22 50.02
N GLY A 69 -16.43 33.82 49.11
CA GLY A 69 -16.78 32.42 48.81
C GLY A 69 -16.44 31.95 47.39
N GLN A 70 -16.06 32.83 46.47
CA GLN A 70 -15.81 32.47 45.05
C GLN A 70 -14.38 31.96 44.78
N TRP A 71 -13.47 32.17 45.73
CA TRP A 71 -12.07 31.76 45.60
C TRP A 71 -11.90 30.24 45.52
N THR A 72 -12.69 29.46 46.25
CA THR A 72 -12.56 27.99 46.29
C THR A 72 -12.99 27.32 44.99
N GLU A 73 -14.11 27.74 44.40
CA GLU A 73 -14.55 27.22 43.09
C GLU A 73 -13.61 27.64 41.97
N PHE A 74 -13.11 28.87 42.03
CA PHE A 74 -12.14 29.38 41.07
C PHE A 74 -10.80 28.63 41.13
N PHE A 75 -10.21 28.45 42.31
CA PHE A 75 -8.97 27.65 42.44
C PHE A 75 -9.17 26.20 42.00
N ARG A 76 -10.38 25.64 42.17
CA ARG A 76 -10.70 24.29 41.70
C ARG A 76 -10.77 24.21 40.17
N GLY A 77 -11.40 25.18 39.51
CA GLY A 77 -11.44 25.27 38.05
C GLY A 77 -10.06 25.53 37.46
N MET A 78 -9.33 26.50 38.02
CA MET A 78 -8.00 26.87 37.55
C MET A 78 -6.97 25.75 37.77
N ALA A 79 -7.04 25.01 38.89
CA ALA A 79 -6.20 23.84 39.11
C ALA A 79 -6.48 22.72 38.09
N GLY A 80 -7.74 22.58 37.64
CA GLY A 80 -8.11 21.67 36.56
C GLY A 80 -7.54 22.08 35.21
N ASP A 81 -7.73 23.33 34.82
CA ASP A 81 -7.35 23.83 33.48
C ASP A 81 -5.84 24.05 33.35
N VAL A 82 -5.21 24.66 34.36
CA VAL A 82 -3.76 24.88 34.38
C VAL A 82 -3.02 23.56 34.64
N GLY A 83 -3.58 22.69 35.49
CA GLY A 83 -3.05 21.35 35.72
C GLY A 83 -3.11 20.48 34.46
N GLY A 84 -4.24 20.48 33.75
CA GLY A 84 -4.39 19.78 32.48
C GLY A 84 -3.47 20.33 31.39
N GLY A 85 -3.40 21.65 31.25
CA GLY A 85 -2.49 22.32 30.30
C GLY A 85 -1.02 22.06 30.58
N LEU A 86 -0.60 22.10 31.85
CA LEU A 86 0.76 21.75 32.26
C LEU A 86 1.05 20.27 32.05
N LEU A 87 0.10 19.37 32.32
CA LEU A 87 0.30 17.94 32.11
C LEU A 87 0.45 17.62 30.61
N VAL A 88 -0.36 18.23 29.74
CA VAL A 88 -0.15 18.16 28.28
C VAL A 88 1.21 18.76 27.88
N ALA A 89 1.56 19.94 28.37
CA ALA A 89 2.83 20.58 28.04
C ALA A 89 4.05 19.81 28.58
N PHE A 90 3.97 19.16 29.73
CA PHE A 90 5.10 18.44 30.31
C PHE A 90 5.18 16.97 29.88
N PHE A 91 4.08 16.32 29.51
CA PHE A 91 4.09 14.92 29.09
C PHE A 91 4.03 14.76 27.57
N LEU A 92 3.24 15.56 26.85
CA LEU A 92 3.18 15.48 25.39
C LEU A 92 4.27 16.30 24.71
N SER A 93 4.75 17.41 25.30
CA SER A 93 5.82 18.18 24.65
C SER A 93 7.15 17.41 24.54
N PRO A 94 7.59 16.61 25.52
CA PRO A 94 8.72 15.70 25.33
C PRO A 94 8.47 14.66 24.24
N VAL A 95 7.22 14.19 24.06
CA VAL A 95 6.86 13.27 22.98
C VAL A 95 6.89 13.96 21.62
N PHE A 96 6.34 15.17 21.48
CA PHE A 96 6.41 15.96 20.25
C PHE A 96 7.85 16.39 19.93
N LEU A 97 8.63 16.76 20.95
CA LEU A 97 10.05 17.04 20.82
C LEU A 97 10.83 15.78 20.52
N ALA A 98 10.45 14.61 21.04
CA ALA A 98 11.06 13.33 20.71
C ALA A 98 10.69 12.87 19.30
N ILE A 99 9.47 13.10 18.82
CA ILE A 99 9.05 12.83 17.44
C ILE A 99 9.76 13.78 16.48
N ARG A 100 9.85 15.07 16.83
CA ARG A 100 10.58 16.08 16.04
C ARG A 100 12.09 15.86 16.11
N SER A 101 12.61 15.40 17.25
CA SER A 101 14.00 15.01 17.46
C SER A 101 14.29 13.76 16.66
N PHE A 102 13.45 12.73 16.73
CA PHE A 102 13.55 11.50 15.94
C PHE A 102 13.49 11.82 14.46
N ALA A 103 12.59 12.71 14.03
CA ALA A 103 12.52 13.19 12.66
C ALA A 103 13.79 13.97 12.29
N ASN A 104 14.30 14.86 13.15
CA ASN A 104 15.54 15.60 12.89
C ASN A 104 16.81 14.73 13.02
N GLU A 105 16.78 13.64 13.76
CA GLU A 105 17.90 12.73 14.02
C GLU A 105 17.97 11.68 12.92
N LYS A 106 16.82 11.13 12.52
CA LYS A 106 16.69 10.21 11.38
C LYS A 106 16.78 10.94 10.04
N PHE A 107 16.18 12.11 9.89
CA PHE A 107 16.11 12.82 8.61
C PHE A 107 16.99 14.06 8.52
N GLY A 108 17.65 14.50 9.60
CA GLY A 108 18.42 15.76 9.65
C GLY A 108 17.51 16.99 9.83
N THR A 109 18.09 18.16 10.09
CA THR A 109 17.34 19.42 10.17
C THR A 109 16.67 19.70 8.83
N ILE A 110 15.34 19.63 8.73
CA ILE A 110 14.57 19.89 7.50
C ILE A 110 14.99 21.22 6.80
N ALA A 111 15.45 22.20 7.59
CA ALA A 111 15.99 23.47 7.08
C ALA A 111 17.31 23.36 6.28
N GLU A 112 18.15 22.34 6.51
CA GLU A 112 19.36 22.09 5.72
C GLU A 112 19.06 21.45 4.35
N TYR A 113 17.88 20.86 4.17
CA TYR A 113 17.43 20.28 2.90
C TYR A 113 16.67 21.26 2.00
N ALA A 114 16.46 22.50 2.48
CA ALA A 114 15.77 23.57 1.74
C ALA A 114 16.40 23.98 0.38
N PRO A 115 17.71 23.78 0.08
CA PRO A 115 18.23 24.05 -1.27
C PRO A 115 18.11 22.85 -2.23
N MET A 116 17.50 21.73 -1.82
CA MET A 116 17.20 20.63 -2.75
C MET A 116 16.06 21.06 -3.69
N ALA A 117 16.09 20.60 -4.94
CA ALA A 117 15.07 20.91 -5.95
C ALA A 117 13.70 20.38 -5.49
N GLY A 118 12.96 21.23 -4.76
CA GLY A 118 11.64 20.93 -4.22
C GLY A 118 10.56 21.24 -5.25
N TYR A 119 9.55 20.39 -5.29
CA TYR A 119 8.32 20.61 -6.04
C TYR A 119 7.19 20.89 -5.04
N GLU A 120 6.29 21.81 -5.37
CA GLU A 120 5.13 22.11 -4.52
C GLU A 120 4.12 20.95 -4.48
N ARG A 121 4.12 20.11 -5.52
CA ARG A 121 3.29 18.91 -5.70
C ARG A 121 4.08 17.80 -6.38
N PHE A 122 3.48 16.64 -6.57
CA PHE A 122 4.12 15.51 -7.27
C PHE A 122 4.58 15.89 -8.69
N PRO A 123 5.86 15.70 -9.05
CA PRO A 123 6.38 16.10 -10.35
C PRO A 123 6.08 15.05 -11.44
N TYR A 124 4.80 14.93 -11.83
CA TYR A 124 4.30 13.93 -12.80
C TYR A 124 5.17 13.83 -14.07
N LEU A 125 5.42 14.95 -14.75
CA LEU A 125 6.19 14.96 -16.00
C LEU A 125 7.59 14.35 -15.81
N LYS A 126 8.30 14.75 -14.75
CA LYS A 126 9.65 14.25 -14.47
C LYS A 126 9.64 12.78 -14.07
N PHE A 127 8.62 12.34 -13.34
CA PHE A 127 8.48 10.94 -12.97
C PHE A 127 8.19 10.07 -14.21
N ILE A 128 7.30 10.50 -15.10
CA ILE A 128 6.98 9.82 -16.36
C ILE A 128 8.22 9.73 -17.26
N GLU A 129 8.96 10.83 -17.45
CA GLU A 129 10.20 10.84 -18.24
C GLU A 129 11.24 9.85 -17.70
N ARG A 130 11.29 9.67 -16.37
CA ARG A 130 12.17 8.67 -15.75
C ARG A 130 11.66 7.26 -15.99
N LEU A 131 10.36 6.99 -15.84
CA LEU A 131 9.78 5.68 -16.14
C LEU A 131 10.06 5.25 -17.58
N GLU A 132 9.98 6.17 -18.54
CA GLU A 132 10.24 5.90 -19.96
C GLU A 132 11.70 5.55 -20.26
N ARG A 133 12.63 5.92 -19.37
CA ARG A 133 14.08 5.68 -19.49
C ARG A 133 14.61 4.65 -18.48
N CYS A 134 13.73 4.08 -17.67
CA CYS A 134 14.11 3.22 -16.57
C CYS A 134 14.72 1.91 -17.06
N ASP A 135 15.83 1.51 -16.45
CA ASP A 135 16.59 0.31 -16.83
C ASP A 135 16.83 -0.69 -15.68
N ASP A 136 16.59 -0.32 -14.42
CA ASP A 136 16.79 -1.20 -13.27
C ASP A 136 15.51 -1.38 -12.42
N LEU A 137 15.04 -0.32 -11.78
CA LEU A 137 14.13 -0.47 -10.65
C LEU A 137 13.22 0.75 -10.42
N VAL A 138 11.93 0.46 -10.26
CA VAL A 138 10.92 1.39 -9.78
C VAL A 138 10.46 0.96 -8.38
N ARG A 139 10.42 1.92 -7.44
CA ARG A 139 9.79 1.71 -6.13
C ARG A 139 8.74 2.77 -5.85
N ILE A 140 7.57 2.34 -5.38
CA ILE A 140 6.50 3.23 -4.94
C ILE A 140 6.11 2.80 -3.53
N MET A 141 6.15 3.70 -2.57
CA MET A 141 5.58 3.49 -1.24
C MET A 141 4.69 4.68 -0.91
N ASP A 142 3.42 4.41 -0.63
CA ASP A 142 2.42 5.43 -0.32
C ASP A 142 1.39 4.87 0.69
N THR A 143 0.48 5.71 1.18
CA THR A 143 -0.68 5.22 1.96
C THR A 143 -1.76 4.69 1.04
N SER A 144 -2.18 5.53 0.10
CA SER A 144 -2.99 5.20 -1.08
C SER A 144 -2.36 6.01 -2.21
N SER A 145 -1.87 5.34 -3.24
CA SER A 145 -1.07 5.98 -4.28
C SER A 145 -1.99 6.68 -5.29
N ASN A 146 -2.26 7.97 -5.06
CA ASN A 146 -3.12 8.74 -5.95
C ASN A 146 -2.55 8.86 -7.38
N ILE A 147 -1.23 8.77 -7.56
CA ILE A 147 -0.60 8.71 -8.89
C ILE A 147 -1.01 7.47 -9.70
N LEU A 148 -1.58 6.45 -9.03
CA LEU A 148 -2.13 5.22 -9.60
C LEU A 148 -3.67 5.23 -9.57
N ASP A 149 -4.33 6.28 -9.12
CA ASP A 149 -5.80 6.37 -9.08
C ASP A 149 -6.30 7.29 -10.20
N VAL A 150 -6.62 6.70 -11.35
CA VAL A 150 -7.13 7.45 -12.50
C VAL A 150 -8.61 7.86 -12.31
N THR A 151 -9.33 7.18 -11.42
CA THR A 151 -10.80 7.27 -11.37
C THR A 151 -11.32 8.49 -10.64
N THR A 152 -10.52 9.06 -9.75
CA THR A 152 -10.91 10.20 -8.88
C THR A 152 -10.38 11.54 -9.37
N ALA A 153 -9.53 11.55 -10.39
CA ALA A 153 -8.95 12.78 -10.93
C ALA A 153 -9.83 13.38 -12.04
N GLU A 154 -9.77 14.71 -12.18
CA GLU A 154 -10.45 15.46 -13.22
C GLU A 154 -9.45 16.32 -14.03
N GLY A 155 -9.85 16.73 -15.23
CA GLY A 155 -9.08 17.66 -16.07
C GLY A 155 -7.64 17.19 -16.35
N ASP A 156 -6.68 18.10 -16.18
CA ASP A 156 -5.27 17.86 -16.47
C ASP A 156 -4.64 16.78 -15.56
N GLU A 157 -5.10 16.69 -14.30
CA GLU A 157 -4.60 15.70 -13.35
C GLU A 157 -4.97 14.27 -13.79
N ALA A 158 -6.17 14.08 -14.33
CA ALA A 158 -6.60 12.80 -14.88
C ALA A 158 -5.74 12.37 -16.08
N GLU A 159 -5.29 13.32 -16.89
CA GLU A 159 -4.38 13.05 -18.00
C GLU A 159 -2.97 12.70 -17.50
N GLU A 160 -2.43 13.44 -16.52
CA GLU A 160 -1.13 13.16 -15.91
C GLU A 160 -1.09 11.76 -15.27
N ARG A 161 -2.12 11.38 -14.51
CA ARG A 161 -2.25 10.04 -13.91
C ARG A 161 -2.39 8.94 -14.97
N ARG A 162 -3.18 9.16 -16.03
CA ARG A 162 -3.30 8.20 -17.15
C ARG A 162 -1.97 7.99 -17.85
N ARG A 163 -1.21 9.05 -18.10
CA ARG A 163 0.13 8.96 -18.70
C ARG A 163 1.09 8.21 -17.79
N CYS A 164 1.04 8.45 -16.47
CA CYS A 164 1.83 7.70 -15.49
C CYS A 164 1.53 6.19 -15.53
N VAL A 165 0.25 5.81 -15.44
CA VAL A 165 -0.19 4.40 -15.51
C VAL A 165 0.18 3.77 -16.86
N SER A 166 0.05 4.52 -17.96
CA SER A 166 0.46 4.06 -19.29
C SER A 166 1.96 3.80 -19.38
N ALA A 167 2.79 4.73 -18.86
CA ALA A 167 4.25 4.57 -18.84
C ALA A 167 4.66 3.36 -17.99
N LEU A 168 4.06 3.18 -16.81
CA LEU A 168 4.33 2.02 -15.96
C LEU A 168 3.92 0.70 -16.64
N THR A 169 2.78 0.68 -17.32
CA THR A 169 2.31 -0.49 -18.07
C THR A 169 3.25 -0.84 -19.21
N LYS A 170 3.71 0.15 -19.99
CA LYS A 170 4.68 -0.05 -21.07
C LYS A 170 6.02 -0.56 -20.55
N LEU A 171 6.50 0.01 -19.44
CA LEU A 171 7.74 -0.42 -18.78
C LEU A 171 7.68 -1.90 -18.40
N LEU A 172 6.58 -2.32 -17.75
CA LEU A 172 6.37 -3.71 -17.34
C LEU A 172 6.23 -4.66 -18.54
N ALA A 173 5.54 -4.25 -19.59
CA ALA A 173 5.30 -5.07 -20.79
C ALA A 173 6.52 -5.16 -21.72
N GLY A 174 7.50 -4.25 -21.59
CA GLY A 174 8.70 -4.23 -22.41
C GLY A 174 9.61 -5.44 -22.19
N ASP A 175 10.44 -5.71 -23.19
CA ASP A 175 11.50 -6.73 -23.14
C ASP A 175 12.73 -6.17 -22.40
N ASN A 176 12.58 -6.04 -21.08
CA ASN A 176 13.61 -5.56 -20.15
C ASN A 176 13.56 -6.42 -18.87
N GLU A 177 14.45 -6.17 -17.91
CA GLU A 177 14.45 -6.84 -16.60
C GLU A 177 13.99 -5.92 -15.45
N VAL A 178 13.39 -4.77 -15.79
CA VAL A 178 13.01 -3.75 -14.81
C VAL A 178 11.97 -4.29 -13.84
N ARG A 179 12.23 -4.12 -12.54
CA ARG A 179 11.31 -4.50 -11.48
C ARG A 179 10.53 -3.30 -10.98
N VAL A 180 9.26 -3.52 -10.65
CA VAL A 180 8.38 -2.53 -10.05
C VAL A 180 7.92 -3.05 -8.70
N GLU A 181 8.42 -2.44 -7.63
CA GLU A 181 8.06 -2.78 -6.26
C GLU A 181 7.12 -1.72 -5.68
N ILE A 182 5.93 -2.12 -5.25
CA ILE A 182 4.92 -1.20 -4.70
C ILE A 182 4.59 -1.62 -3.27
N LEU A 183 4.56 -0.65 -2.36
CA LEU A 183 4.10 -0.77 -0.98
C LEU A 183 2.92 0.18 -0.78
N LEU A 184 1.76 -0.38 -0.45
CA LEU A 184 0.57 0.40 -0.07
C LEU A 184 0.23 0.10 1.38
N LEU A 185 -0.41 1.03 2.08
CA LEU A 185 -0.80 0.79 3.46
C LEU A 185 -1.90 -0.28 3.50
N ASP A 186 -1.82 -1.22 4.45
CA ASP A 186 -2.87 -2.20 4.66
C ASP A 186 -4.18 -1.46 5.03
N PRO A 187 -5.24 -1.57 4.22
CA PRO A 187 -6.47 -0.79 4.40
C PRO A 187 -7.23 -1.19 5.67
N THR A 188 -6.92 -2.35 6.27
CA THR A 188 -7.51 -2.82 7.53
C THR A 188 -6.74 -2.35 8.77
N SER A 189 -5.56 -1.74 8.57
CA SER A 189 -4.69 -1.31 9.67
C SER A 189 -5.22 -0.10 10.45
N ASP A 190 -4.78 0.02 11.70
CA ASP A 190 -5.05 1.20 12.54
C ASP A 190 -4.43 2.46 11.92
N ALA A 191 -3.26 2.33 11.28
CA ALA A 191 -2.60 3.41 10.57
C ALA A 191 -3.44 3.91 9.39
N ALA A 192 -4.10 3.03 8.63
CA ALA A 192 -5.00 3.42 7.56
C ALA A 192 -6.20 4.18 8.09
N ARG A 193 -6.83 3.71 9.17
CA ARG A 193 -7.96 4.41 9.81
C ARG A 193 -7.58 5.79 10.33
N GLN A 194 -6.42 5.91 10.98
CA GLN A 194 -5.90 7.21 11.43
C GLN A 194 -5.66 8.14 10.24
N ARG A 195 -5.05 7.63 9.17
CA ARG A 195 -4.76 8.44 7.99
C ARG A 195 -6.03 8.88 7.24
N SER A 196 -7.05 8.03 7.13
CA SER A 196 -8.37 8.42 6.62
C SER A 196 -8.98 9.53 7.47
N ALA A 197 -8.85 9.46 8.80
CA ALA A 197 -9.33 10.52 9.68
C ALA A 197 -8.59 11.86 9.45
N ASP A 198 -7.27 11.81 9.24
CA ASP A 198 -6.45 12.99 8.95
C ASP A 198 -6.80 13.65 7.61
N LEU A 199 -7.28 12.86 6.63
CA LEU A 199 -7.61 13.31 5.27
C LEU A 199 -9.11 13.47 5.03
N LYS A 200 -9.94 13.34 6.07
CA LYS A 200 -11.40 13.41 5.97
C LYS A 200 -11.90 14.70 5.31
N ASP A 201 -11.25 15.84 5.61
CA ASP A 201 -11.59 17.15 5.04
C ASP A 201 -11.32 17.22 3.53
N GLU A 202 -10.44 16.37 3.00
CA GLU A 202 -10.18 16.21 1.56
C GLU A 202 -11.10 15.17 0.90
N GLY A 203 -11.98 14.51 1.68
CA GLY A 203 -12.85 13.45 1.17
C GLY A 203 -12.10 12.18 0.79
N ILE A 204 -10.90 11.96 1.33
CA ILE A 204 -10.06 10.80 1.00
C ILE A 204 -10.22 9.72 2.07
N ASP A 205 -10.70 8.55 1.65
CA ASP A 205 -10.62 7.32 2.43
C ASP A 205 -9.46 6.44 1.90
N ILE A 206 -8.54 6.09 2.78
CA ILE A 206 -7.36 5.29 2.45
C ILE A 206 -7.74 3.87 2.04
N ALA A 207 -8.74 3.26 2.70
CA ALA A 207 -9.14 1.90 2.37
C ALA A 207 -9.71 1.83 0.95
N ASP A 208 -10.58 2.79 0.60
CA ASP A 208 -11.14 2.88 -0.74
C ASP A 208 -10.05 3.17 -1.79
N GLY A 209 -9.13 4.09 -1.49
CA GLY A 209 -8.01 4.43 -2.37
C GLY A 209 -7.09 3.24 -2.63
N VAL A 210 -6.73 2.50 -1.59
CA VAL A 210 -5.92 1.28 -1.72
C VAL A 210 -6.69 0.22 -2.51
N GLY A 211 -7.99 0.03 -2.26
CA GLY A 211 -8.84 -0.88 -3.04
C GLY A 211 -8.77 -0.60 -4.54
N ARG A 212 -8.96 0.66 -4.94
CA ARG A 212 -8.85 1.09 -6.35
C ARG A 212 -7.45 0.88 -6.93
N ASN A 213 -6.40 1.16 -6.15
CA ASN A 213 -5.02 0.88 -6.58
C ASN A 213 -4.78 -0.62 -6.81
N LEU A 214 -5.24 -1.48 -5.89
CA LEU A 214 -5.07 -2.93 -6.01
C LEU A 214 -5.86 -3.50 -7.20
N ALA A 215 -7.08 -3.01 -7.44
CA ALA A 215 -7.86 -3.36 -8.62
C ALA A 215 -7.11 -3.00 -9.91
N LEU A 216 -6.60 -1.76 -10.02
CA LEU A 216 -5.81 -1.34 -11.18
C LEU A 216 -4.57 -2.24 -11.36
N LEU A 217 -3.80 -2.46 -10.30
CA LEU A 217 -2.54 -3.20 -10.34
C LEU A 217 -2.77 -4.68 -10.68
N ASN A 218 -3.83 -5.30 -10.17
CA ASN A 218 -4.21 -6.66 -10.53
C ASN A 218 -4.68 -6.75 -11.99
N GLY A 219 -5.50 -5.80 -12.45
CA GLY A 219 -5.90 -5.69 -13.86
C GLY A 219 -4.70 -5.52 -14.80
N MET A 220 -3.75 -4.64 -14.44
CA MET A 220 -2.48 -4.51 -15.14
C MET A 220 -1.73 -5.84 -15.18
N ARG A 221 -1.54 -6.49 -14.02
CA ARG A 221 -0.84 -7.78 -13.91
C ARG A 221 -1.46 -8.85 -14.81
N ARG A 222 -2.78 -8.95 -14.90
CA ARG A 222 -3.45 -9.97 -15.74
C ARG A 222 -3.20 -9.75 -17.24
N ARG A 223 -3.17 -8.48 -17.68
CA ARG A 223 -2.90 -8.10 -19.08
C ARG A 223 -1.43 -8.25 -19.48
N LEU A 224 -0.50 -8.33 -18.51
CA LEU A 224 0.91 -8.57 -18.81
C LEU A 224 1.17 -9.99 -19.35
N PRO A 225 2.12 -10.15 -20.28
CA PRO A 225 2.64 -11.46 -20.67
C PRO A 225 3.11 -12.28 -19.45
N PRO A 226 2.99 -13.62 -19.45
CA PRO A 226 3.28 -14.45 -18.28
C PRO A 226 4.64 -14.18 -17.62
N GLY A 227 5.71 -14.00 -18.41
CA GLY A 227 7.05 -13.68 -17.87
C GLY A 227 7.12 -12.31 -17.19
N ALA A 228 6.46 -11.30 -17.76
CA ALA A 228 6.43 -9.93 -17.24
C ALA A 228 5.64 -9.79 -15.93
N ARG A 229 4.72 -10.72 -15.63
CA ARG A 229 3.95 -10.68 -14.37
C ARG A 229 4.86 -10.69 -13.14
N THR A 230 5.99 -11.38 -13.20
CA THR A 230 6.94 -11.47 -12.07
C THR A 230 7.66 -10.15 -11.77
N LYS A 231 7.65 -9.19 -12.71
CA LYS A 231 8.25 -7.86 -12.53
C LYS A 231 7.45 -6.94 -11.61
N LEU A 232 6.13 -7.12 -11.56
CA LEU A 232 5.23 -6.32 -10.71
C LEU A 232 5.04 -7.00 -9.36
N LEU A 233 5.65 -6.41 -8.32
CA LEU A 233 5.65 -6.94 -6.97
C LEU A 233 5.00 -5.96 -6.00
N VAL A 234 3.79 -6.27 -5.54
CA VAL A 234 2.98 -5.37 -4.72
C VAL A 234 2.78 -6.01 -3.34
N LYS A 235 3.08 -5.28 -2.27
CA LYS A 235 2.77 -5.67 -0.89
C LYS A 235 1.98 -4.60 -0.17
N LEU A 236 1.23 -5.01 0.84
CA LEU A 236 0.57 -4.14 1.80
C LEU A 236 1.33 -4.16 3.12
N TYR A 237 1.67 -2.99 3.65
CA TYR A 237 2.41 -2.88 4.90
C TYR A 237 1.51 -2.39 6.04
N ASN A 238 1.82 -2.84 7.26
CA ASN A 238 1.08 -2.48 8.47
C ASN A 238 1.97 -1.67 9.44
N ALA A 239 2.53 -0.56 8.96
CA ALA A 239 3.39 0.31 9.75
C ALA A 239 2.95 1.77 9.62
N THR A 240 3.28 2.60 10.61
CA THR A 240 2.97 4.03 10.55
C THR A 240 3.71 4.69 9.39
N PRO A 241 2.99 5.28 8.42
CA PRO A 241 3.60 5.82 7.23
C PRO A 241 4.30 7.15 7.56
N ALA A 242 5.60 7.27 7.26
CA ALA A 242 6.39 8.48 7.54
C ALA A 242 6.47 9.42 6.32
N CYS A 243 6.59 8.85 5.13
CA CYS A 243 6.65 9.58 3.87
C CYS A 243 6.10 8.74 2.71
N ALA A 244 5.64 9.41 1.66
CA ALA A 244 5.50 8.83 0.34
C ALA A 244 6.85 8.86 -0.37
N TYR A 245 7.16 7.80 -1.12
CA TYR A 245 8.45 7.57 -1.74
C TYR A 245 8.27 6.99 -3.14
N TYR A 246 8.80 7.68 -4.14
CA TYR A 246 8.73 7.30 -5.54
C TYR A 246 10.13 7.33 -6.13
N ARG A 247 10.70 6.15 -6.36
CA ARG A 247 12.04 5.97 -6.91
C ARG A 247 11.96 5.43 -8.32
N VAL A 248 12.82 5.97 -9.18
CA VAL A 248 13.18 5.39 -10.47
C VAL A 248 14.70 5.41 -10.53
N ASP A 249 15.30 4.23 -10.61
CA ASP A 249 16.75 4.00 -10.68
C ASP A 249 17.53 4.69 -9.56
N ASP A 250 18.29 5.75 -9.84
CA ASP A 250 19.15 6.45 -8.86
C ASP A 250 18.52 7.74 -8.30
N ARG A 251 17.29 8.07 -8.69
CA ARG A 251 16.56 9.27 -8.23
C ARG A 251 15.27 8.89 -7.51
N CYS A 252 14.93 9.66 -6.49
CA CYS A 252 13.66 9.51 -5.80
C CYS A 252 13.02 10.85 -5.45
N SER A 253 11.70 10.88 -5.52
CA SER A 253 10.83 11.93 -5.02
C SER A 253 10.26 11.48 -3.67
N ILE A 254 10.41 12.32 -2.65
CA ILE A 254 9.97 12.03 -1.27
C ILE A 254 9.02 13.14 -0.82
N ALA A 255 7.84 12.78 -0.32
CA ALA A 255 6.94 13.71 0.36
C ALA A 255 6.64 13.21 1.76
N PHE A 256 6.85 14.03 2.78
CA PHE A 256 6.48 13.69 4.14
C PHE A 256 4.98 13.89 4.33
N TYR A 257 4.31 12.95 5.01
CA TYR A 257 2.88 13.11 5.24
C TYR A 257 2.61 14.25 6.21
N SER A 258 1.92 15.28 5.73
CA SER A 258 1.32 16.31 6.57
C SER A 258 -0.10 15.92 6.94
N LEU A 259 -0.59 16.51 8.04
CA LEU A 259 -2.00 16.46 8.37
C LEU A 259 -2.79 17.13 7.23
N ARG A 260 -3.91 16.53 6.81
CA ARG A 260 -4.85 17.10 5.83
C ARG A 260 -4.25 17.42 4.46
N THR A 261 -3.22 16.69 4.04
CA THR A 261 -2.72 16.80 2.66
C THR A 261 -2.39 15.42 2.13
N ALA A 262 -3.00 15.06 1.00
CA ALA A 262 -2.62 13.90 0.22
C ALA A 262 -1.13 13.97 -0.19
N SER A 263 -0.49 12.80 -0.32
CA SER A 263 0.94 12.70 -0.66
C SER A 263 1.29 13.47 -1.93
N GLU A 264 0.46 13.36 -2.97
CA GLU A 264 0.70 13.99 -4.27
C GLU A 264 0.56 15.52 -4.28
N ARG A 265 -0.20 16.08 -3.33
CA ARG A 265 -0.45 17.53 -3.20
C ARG A 265 0.56 18.19 -2.28
N GLY A 266 1.26 17.41 -1.46
CA GLY A 266 2.30 17.89 -0.58
C GLY A 266 3.57 18.25 -1.32
N ALA A 267 4.46 18.97 -0.64
CA ALA A 267 5.77 19.30 -1.20
C ALA A 267 6.63 18.03 -1.33
N HIS A 268 7.26 17.86 -2.48
CA HIS A 268 8.18 16.77 -2.77
C HIS A 268 9.62 17.26 -2.83
N VAL A 269 10.55 16.47 -2.29
CA VAL A 269 11.99 16.68 -2.44
C VAL A 269 12.53 15.63 -3.41
N ASP A 270 13.20 16.09 -4.47
CA ASP A 270 13.83 15.21 -5.45
C ASP A 270 15.34 15.05 -5.17
N VAL A 271 15.73 13.86 -4.72
CA VAL A 271 17.09 13.56 -4.25
C VAL A 271 17.72 12.41 -5.01
N ALA A 272 19.05 12.37 -5.06
CA ALA A 272 19.75 11.17 -5.53
C ALA A 272 19.82 10.11 -4.43
N LEU A 273 19.81 8.84 -4.80
CA LEU A 273 19.93 7.72 -3.85
C LEU A 273 21.26 7.72 -3.08
N LYS A 274 22.31 8.31 -3.68
CA LYS A 274 23.64 8.49 -3.05
C LYS A 274 23.63 9.53 -1.91
N GLU A 275 22.61 10.39 -1.86
CA GLU A 275 22.46 11.36 -0.77
C GLU A 275 21.91 10.67 0.48
N LYS A 276 22.26 11.20 1.66
CA LYS A 276 21.92 10.59 2.95
C LYS A 276 20.41 10.35 3.09
N LEU A 277 19.58 11.33 2.73
CA LEU A 277 18.13 11.21 2.81
C LEU A 277 17.59 10.11 1.88
N GLY A 278 18.03 10.09 0.62
CA GLY A 278 17.63 9.07 -0.36
C GLY A 278 18.00 7.66 0.11
N LYS A 279 19.19 7.49 0.67
CA LYS A 279 19.62 6.21 1.25
C LYS A 279 18.73 5.78 2.43
N ILE A 280 18.47 6.67 3.38
CA ILE A 280 17.68 6.36 4.59
C ILE A 280 16.26 5.93 4.22
N VAL A 281 15.59 6.66 3.33
CA VAL A 281 14.22 6.29 2.90
C VAL A 281 14.22 5.01 2.08
N ASN A 282 15.24 4.79 1.25
CA ASN A 282 15.37 3.54 0.50
C ASN A 282 15.63 2.32 1.41
N ASP A 283 16.45 2.46 2.44
CA ASP A 283 16.70 1.39 3.41
C ASP A 283 15.41 1.12 4.20
N HIS A 284 14.69 2.16 4.64
CA HIS A 284 13.39 2.00 5.29
C HIS A 284 12.34 1.30 4.41
N PHE A 285 12.27 1.61 3.12
CA PHE A 285 11.42 0.88 2.17
C PHE A 285 11.75 -0.62 2.14
N ARG A 286 13.05 -0.96 2.11
CA ARG A 286 13.50 -2.35 2.08
C ARG A 286 13.14 -3.08 3.38
N ASP A 287 13.31 -2.41 4.51
CA ASP A 287 12.96 -2.95 5.82
C ASP A 287 11.46 -3.26 5.89
N ILE A 288 10.58 -2.30 5.55
CA ILE A 288 9.12 -2.52 5.53
C ILE A 288 8.75 -3.67 4.59
N ARG A 289 9.34 -3.71 3.39
CA ARG A 289 9.04 -4.75 2.40
C ARG A 289 9.44 -6.15 2.86
N ALA A 290 10.54 -6.24 3.60
CA ALA A 290 11.07 -7.48 4.17
C ALA A 290 10.39 -7.88 5.48
N ASP A 291 9.59 -6.99 6.07
CA ASP A 291 8.81 -7.28 7.28
C ASP A 291 7.81 -8.42 7.01
N ASP A 292 7.72 -9.35 7.96
CA ASP A 292 6.81 -10.50 7.91
C ASP A 292 5.35 -10.07 8.05
N ASP A 293 5.09 -8.89 8.65
CA ASP A 293 3.74 -8.31 8.75
C ASP A 293 3.27 -7.67 7.43
N SER A 294 4.12 -7.60 6.41
CA SER A 294 3.73 -7.13 5.08
C SER A 294 3.19 -8.28 4.21
N VAL A 295 1.96 -8.13 3.70
CA VAL A 295 1.28 -9.17 2.90
C VAL A 295 1.38 -8.91 1.40
N ASP A 296 1.59 -9.95 0.59
CA ASP A 296 1.57 -9.84 -0.86
C ASP A 296 0.16 -9.52 -1.40
N MET A 297 0.07 -8.68 -2.44
CA MET A 297 -1.21 -8.24 -3.02
C MET A 297 -2.13 -9.41 -3.39
N LEU A 298 -1.57 -10.50 -3.93
CA LEU A 298 -2.39 -11.64 -4.33
C LEU A 298 -2.96 -12.39 -3.13
N ASP A 299 -2.20 -12.50 -2.04
CA ASP A 299 -2.66 -13.13 -0.80
C ASP A 299 -3.68 -12.27 -0.06
N TYR A 300 -3.59 -10.94 -0.22
CA TYR A 300 -4.60 -10.01 0.26
C TYR A 300 -5.90 -10.09 -0.56
N LEU A 301 -5.80 -10.02 -1.89
CA LEU A 301 -6.96 -9.97 -2.78
C LEU A 301 -7.70 -11.31 -2.86
N TYR A 302 -6.97 -12.41 -2.95
CA TYR A 302 -7.53 -13.74 -3.21
C TYR A 302 -7.58 -14.57 -1.93
N GLY A 303 -8.65 -15.35 -1.79
CA GLY A 303 -8.77 -16.35 -0.74
C GLY A 303 -8.24 -17.70 -1.21
N THR A 304 -7.87 -18.57 -0.27
CA THR A 304 -7.59 -19.98 -0.55
C THR A 304 -8.84 -20.81 -0.26
N LEU A 305 -9.44 -21.35 -1.33
CA LEU A 305 -10.52 -22.30 -1.27
C LEU A 305 -9.95 -23.71 -1.05
N VAL A 306 -10.33 -24.36 0.04
CA VAL A 306 -9.95 -25.73 0.35
C VAL A 306 -11.15 -26.65 0.18
N VAL A 307 -11.02 -27.64 -0.71
CA VAL A 307 -12.03 -28.67 -0.98
C VAL A 307 -11.38 -30.04 -0.85
N GLY A 308 -11.63 -30.71 0.28
CA GLY A 308 -10.93 -31.96 0.62
C GLY A 308 -9.43 -31.72 0.74
N HIS A 309 -8.65 -32.34 -0.15
CA HIS A 309 -7.19 -32.16 -0.22
C HIS A 309 -6.73 -31.11 -1.24
N ARG A 310 -7.65 -30.53 -2.00
CA ARG A 310 -7.31 -29.54 -3.03
C ARG A 310 -7.37 -28.13 -2.46
N LYS A 311 -6.44 -27.28 -2.89
CA LYS A 311 -6.37 -25.85 -2.54
C LYS A 311 -6.32 -25.03 -3.81
N GLU A 312 -7.12 -23.97 -3.88
CA GLU A 312 -7.19 -23.09 -5.04
C GLU A 312 -7.28 -21.62 -4.61
N HIS A 313 -6.62 -20.73 -5.33
CA HIS A 313 -6.79 -19.29 -5.13
C HIS A 313 -8.05 -18.80 -5.86
N VAL A 314 -8.96 -18.18 -5.13
CA VAL A 314 -10.25 -17.71 -5.65
C VAL A 314 -10.49 -16.25 -5.32
N ALA A 315 -11.08 -15.52 -6.26
CA ALA A 315 -11.63 -14.21 -5.97
C ALA A 315 -12.86 -14.39 -5.10
N TRP A 316 -13.14 -13.44 -4.21
CA TRP A 316 -14.26 -13.51 -3.30
C TRP A 316 -14.77 -12.13 -2.91
N ILE A 317 -16.08 -12.04 -2.66
CA ILE A 317 -16.74 -10.84 -2.10
C ILE A 317 -17.78 -11.27 -1.08
N GLU A 318 -18.03 -10.41 -0.11
CA GLU A 318 -19.19 -10.50 0.78
C GLU A 318 -20.23 -9.48 0.32
N HIS A 319 -21.48 -9.91 0.17
CA HIS A 319 -22.60 -9.05 -0.21
C HIS A 319 -23.88 -9.62 0.41
N ASP A 320 -24.70 -8.76 1.03
CA ASP A 320 -25.94 -9.16 1.73
C ASP A 320 -25.75 -10.35 2.68
N GLU A 321 -24.70 -10.30 3.51
CA GLU A 321 -24.32 -11.35 4.47
C GLU A 321 -24.01 -12.73 3.84
N ARG A 322 -23.80 -12.76 2.52
CA ARG A 322 -23.44 -13.96 1.76
C ARG A 322 -22.05 -13.82 1.18
N LEU A 323 -21.38 -14.95 1.05
CA LEU A 323 -20.06 -15.03 0.44
C LEU A 323 -20.18 -15.54 -0.98
N TYR A 324 -19.53 -14.84 -1.91
CA TYR A 324 -19.47 -15.20 -3.31
C TYR A 324 -18.02 -15.43 -3.71
N ILE A 325 -17.75 -16.45 -4.52
CA ILE A 325 -16.44 -16.66 -5.13
C ILE A 325 -16.51 -16.49 -6.64
N GLY A 326 -15.54 -15.77 -7.21
CA GLY A 326 -15.45 -15.47 -8.63
C GLY A 326 -14.36 -16.30 -9.31
N LEU A 327 -14.67 -16.84 -10.48
CA LEU A 327 -13.70 -17.54 -11.33
C LEU A 327 -13.52 -16.79 -12.65
N ALA A 328 -12.25 -16.53 -13.00
CA ALA A 328 -11.89 -15.81 -14.23
C ALA A 328 -12.24 -16.61 -15.50
N SER A 329 -12.15 -17.95 -15.44
CA SER A 329 -12.64 -18.82 -16.51
C SER A 329 -13.15 -20.16 -15.98
N THR A 330 -13.95 -20.83 -16.79
CA THR A 330 -14.43 -22.20 -16.52
C THR A 330 -13.34 -23.26 -16.64
N HIS A 331 -12.23 -22.95 -17.32
CA HIS A 331 -11.14 -23.90 -17.58
C HIS A 331 -9.99 -23.77 -16.57
N ASP A 332 -9.86 -22.62 -15.91
CA ASP A 332 -8.74 -22.33 -15.00
C ASP A 332 -8.95 -22.85 -13.56
N ASN A 333 -10.13 -23.39 -13.22
CA ASN A 333 -10.38 -23.83 -11.84
C ASN A 333 -11.34 -25.04 -11.75
N PRO A 334 -10.85 -26.27 -11.97
CA PRO A 334 -11.67 -27.48 -11.96
C PRO A 334 -12.24 -27.81 -10.58
N VAL A 335 -11.70 -27.25 -9.49
CA VAL A 335 -12.08 -27.62 -8.12
C VAL A 335 -13.49 -27.15 -7.77
N ALA A 336 -13.82 -25.90 -8.08
CA ALA A 336 -15.16 -25.36 -7.86
C ALA A 336 -16.24 -26.17 -8.61
N TRP A 337 -15.92 -26.61 -9.84
CA TRP A 337 -16.79 -27.43 -10.67
C TRP A 337 -16.91 -28.88 -10.19
N THR A 338 -15.85 -29.45 -9.60
CA THR A 338 -15.95 -30.78 -8.99
C THR A 338 -16.69 -30.78 -7.65
N ALA A 339 -16.65 -29.66 -6.91
CA ALA A 339 -17.30 -29.53 -5.60
C ALA A 339 -18.82 -29.29 -5.71
N ALA A 340 -19.24 -28.48 -6.69
CA ALA A 340 -20.62 -28.02 -6.83
C ALA A 340 -21.67 -29.16 -7.01
N PRO A 341 -21.43 -30.23 -7.79
CA PRO A 341 -22.41 -31.30 -7.98
C PRO A 341 -22.42 -32.34 -6.84
N SER A 342 -21.35 -32.42 -6.03
CA SER A 342 -21.23 -33.35 -4.89
C SER A 342 -21.73 -32.77 -3.56
N ALA A 343 -22.21 -31.53 -3.54
CA ALA A 343 -22.75 -30.86 -2.36
C ALA A 343 -24.14 -31.36 -1.91
N GLY A 344 -24.48 -32.61 -2.24
CA GLY A 344 -25.61 -33.37 -1.70
C GLY A 344 -25.32 -34.07 -0.37
N GLY A 345 -24.12 -33.91 0.20
CA GLY A 345 -23.83 -34.42 1.54
C GLY A 345 -22.34 -34.55 1.86
N GLY A 346 -21.74 -33.47 2.38
CA GLY A 346 -20.53 -33.59 3.21
C GLY A 346 -19.27 -32.84 2.77
N VAL A 347 -19.27 -32.14 1.62
CA VAL A 347 -18.11 -31.32 1.25
C VAL A 347 -18.14 -30.01 2.02
N VAL A 348 -17.30 -29.92 3.05
CA VAL A 348 -16.99 -28.68 3.74
C VAL A 348 -15.97 -27.93 2.90
N VAL A 349 -16.37 -26.76 2.40
CA VAL A 349 -15.49 -25.81 1.73
C VAL A 349 -14.95 -24.88 2.80
N ARG A 350 -13.62 -24.77 2.93
CA ARG A 350 -13.00 -23.78 3.80
C ARG A 350 -12.44 -22.64 2.96
N LEU A 351 -12.86 -21.41 3.24
CA LEU A 351 -12.22 -20.23 2.66
C LEU A 351 -11.28 -19.62 3.71
N GLN A 352 -9.99 -19.55 3.37
CA GLN A 352 -8.98 -18.86 4.17
C GLN A 352 -8.65 -17.54 3.47
N THR A 353 -8.84 -16.40 4.14
CA THR A 353 -8.53 -15.08 3.57
C THR A 353 -7.73 -14.26 4.56
N TYR A 354 -6.99 -13.27 4.05
CA TYR A 354 -6.16 -12.41 4.90
C TYR A 354 -6.98 -11.71 5.98
N ARG A 355 -6.64 -11.96 7.26
CA ARG A 355 -7.28 -11.39 8.46
C ARG A 355 -8.77 -11.71 8.65
N HIS A 356 -9.36 -12.63 7.88
CA HIS A 356 -10.67 -13.18 8.22
C HIS A 356 -10.53 -14.52 8.93
N VAL A 357 -11.54 -14.84 9.73
CA VAL A 357 -11.66 -16.15 10.37
C VAL A 357 -11.96 -17.19 9.29
N ASP A 358 -11.22 -18.29 9.29
CA ASP A 358 -11.51 -19.45 8.44
C ASP A 358 -12.99 -19.83 8.57
N ALA A 359 -13.71 -19.81 7.45
CA ALA A 359 -15.13 -20.08 7.42
C ALA A 359 -15.43 -21.37 6.64
N GLU A 360 -16.36 -22.16 7.17
CA GLU A 360 -16.78 -23.45 6.62
C GLU A 360 -18.17 -23.36 5.97
N TYR A 361 -18.23 -23.74 4.70
CA TYR A 361 -19.43 -23.70 3.86
C TYR A 361 -19.82 -25.11 3.44
N ARG A 362 -21.13 -25.41 3.38
CA ARG A 362 -21.63 -26.77 3.10
C ARG A 362 -22.28 -26.92 1.72
N SER A 363 -22.58 -25.82 1.05
CA SER A 363 -23.10 -25.85 -0.31
C SER A 363 -22.57 -24.69 -1.13
N MET A 364 -22.49 -24.93 -2.44
CA MET A 364 -22.13 -23.95 -3.46
C MET A 364 -23.27 -23.89 -4.47
N ARG A 365 -23.76 -22.69 -4.77
CA ARG A 365 -24.74 -22.47 -5.84
C ARG A 365 -24.08 -21.71 -6.97
N LEU A 366 -24.09 -22.29 -8.16
CA LEU A 366 -23.62 -21.63 -9.38
C LEU A 366 -24.58 -20.50 -9.76
N LEU A 367 -24.05 -19.31 -10.01
CA LEU A 367 -24.76 -18.16 -10.55
C LEU A 367 -24.16 -17.83 -11.93
N PRO A 368 -24.92 -17.94 -13.03
CA PRO A 368 -24.49 -17.46 -14.33
C PRO A 368 -24.14 -15.98 -14.30
N TRP A 369 -23.11 -15.55 -15.04
CA TRP A 369 -22.68 -14.14 -15.04
C TRP A 369 -23.81 -13.16 -15.39
N ALA A 370 -24.67 -13.54 -16.34
CA ALA A 370 -25.84 -12.75 -16.74
C ALA A 370 -26.84 -12.48 -15.59
N GLU A 371 -26.83 -13.31 -14.54
CA GLU A 371 -27.67 -13.17 -13.35
C GLU A 371 -26.95 -12.45 -12.19
N CYS A 372 -25.64 -12.20 -12.31
CA CYS A 372 -24.85 -11.64 -11.22
C CYS A 372 -25.16 -10.17 -10.94
N GLY A 373 -25.61 -9.40 -11.94
CA GLY A 373 -26.01 -8.00 -11.76
C GLY A 373 -24.98 -7.19 -10.98
N ALA A 374 -25.38 -6.65 -9.81
CA ALA A 374 -24.51 -5.89 -8.92
C ALA A 374 -23.29 -6.68 -8.40
N LEU A 375 -23.39 -8.00 -8.22
CA LEU A 375 -22.26 -8.83 -7.78
C LEU A 375 -21.12 -8.81 -8.79
N GLY A 376 -21.45 -8.82 -10.08
CA GLY A 376 -20.45 -8.76 -11.14
C GLY A 376 -19.67 -7.45 -11.09
N ALA A 377 -20.39 -6.33 -10.96
CA ALA A 377 -19.79 -5.01 -10.82
C ALA A 377 -18.90 -4.90 -9.56
N LEU A 378 -19.34 -5.42 -8.41
CA LEU A 378 -18.54 -5.43 -7.17
C LEU A 378 -17.25 -6.26 -7.31
N MET A 379 -17.31 -7.39 -8.01
CA MET A 379 -16.11 -8.20 -8.29
C MET A 379 -15.16 -7.48 -9.24
N GLU A 380 -15.67 -6.90 -10.33
CA GLU A 380 -14.84 -6.13 -11.27
C GLU A 380 -14.22 -4.91 -10.60
N GLU A 381 -14.96 -4.21 -9.75
CA GLU A 381 -14.47 -3.08 -8.97
C GLU A 381 -13.35 -3.48 -8.01
N LYS A 382 -13.54 -4.57 -7.24
CA LYS A 382 -12.53 -5.04 -6.27
C LYS A 382 -11.27 -5.59 -6.93
N TYR A 383 -11.40 -6.30 -8.05
CA TYR A 383 -10.30 -7.05 -8.64
C TYR A 383 -9.72 -6.44 -9.92
N GLY A 384 -10.42 -5.50 -10.56
CA GLY A 384 -10.02 -4.88 -11.83
C GLY A 384 -9.93 -5.86 -13.00
N VAL A 385 -10.67 -6.98 -12.94
CA VAL A 385 -10.67 -8.05 -13.94
C VAL A 385 -12.10 -8.56 -14.13
N GLU A 386 -12.40 -8.99 -15.35
CA GLU A 386 -13.68 -9.64 -15.67
C GLU A 386 -13.72 -11.07 -15.14
N PHE A 387 -14.91 -11.50 -14.70
CA PHE A 387 -15.17 -12.87 -14.28
C PHE A 387 -16.27 -13.48 -15.15
N GLN A 388 -16.28 -14.81 -15.27
CA GLN A 388 -17.26 -15.52 -16.09
C GLN A 388 -18.30 -16.25 -15.26
N VAL A 389 -17.98 -16.54 -14.00
CA VAL A 389 -18.78 -17.41 -13.15
C VAL A 389 -18.63 -16.98 -11.70
N VAL A 390 -19.76 -16.97 -11.00
CA VAL A 390 -19.82 -16.73 -9.55
C VAL A 390 -20.46 -17.92 -8.87
N PHE A 391 -19.92 -18.33 -7.73
CA PHE A 391 -20.59 -19.27 -6.83
C PHE A 391 -20.97 -18.57 -5.53
N GLU A 392 -22.21 -18.73 -5.11
CA GLU A 392 -22.66 -18.37 -3.77
C GLU A 392 -22.35 -19.52 -2.81
N LEU A 393 -21.77 -19.20 -1.65
CA LEU A 393 -21.43 -20.13 -0.60
C LEU A 393 -22.41 -19.98 0.56
N ALA A 394 -23.05 -21.09 0.97
CA ALA A 394 -23.94 -21.09 2.13
C ALA A 394 -23.25 -21.68 3.37
N ALA A 395 -23.33 -20.94 4.49
CA ALA A 395 -22.69 -21.31 5.75
C ALA A 395 -23.25 -22.62 6.33
N ALA A 396 -22.38 -23.37 7.01
CA ALA A 396 -22.78 -24.56 7.76
C ALA A 396 -23.81 -24.21 8.85
N GLY A 397 -25.06 -24.68 8.71
CA GLY A 397 -26.09 -24.50 9.74
C GLY A 397 -27.09 -23.37 9.47
N ALA A 398 -26.95 -22.63 8.38
CA ALA A 398 -28.05 -21.86 7.81
C ALA A 398 -29.09 -22.86 7.27
N GLY A 399 -29.95 -23.35 8.17
CA GLY A 399 -31.06 -24.24 7.81
C GLY A 399 -31.80 -23.61 6.65
N ASN A 400 -32.14 -24.44 5.66
CA ASN A 400 -32.76 -24.07 4.40
C ASN A 400 -34.13 -23.40 4.68
N ARG A 401 -34.14 -22.14 5.13
CA ARG A 401 -35.31 -21.27 5.13
C ARG A 401 -35.47 -20.86 3.68
N VAL A 402 -35.89 -21.83 2.86
CA VAL A 402 -36.52 -21.55 1.58
C VAL A 402 -37.78 -20.80 1.94
N GLY A 403 -37.66 -19.47 2.00
CA GLY A 403 -38.82 -18.60 2.01
C GLY A 403 -39.59 -18.91 0.74
N ALA A 404 -40.79 -19.45 0.90
CA ALA A 404 -41.81 -19.47 -0.12
C ALA A 404 -42.17 -18.01 -0.46
N ALA A 405 -41.36 -17.37 -1.30
CA ALA A 405 -41.64 -16.07 -1.89
C ALA A 405 -41.05 -16.08 -3.30
N GLY A 406 -41.91 -16.25 -4.30
CA GLY A 406 -41.57 -16.06 -5.72
C GLY A 406 -41.05 -17.29 -6.44
N ALA A 407 -41.89 -18.30 -6.64
CA ALA A 407 -41.71 -19.23 -7.74
C ALA A 407 -41.98 -18.46 -9.05
N ASP A 408 -40.92 -18.02 -9.73
CA ASP A 408 -40.88 -17.76 -11.19
C ASP A 408 -39.45 -17.48 -11.74
N GLY A 409 -38.38 -17.77 -10.99
CA GLY A 409 -37.00 -17.74 -11.48
C GLY A 409 -36.42 -19.14 -11.59
N GLY A 410 -36.29 -19.68 -12.81
CA GLY A 410 -35.73 -20.99 -13.10
C GLY A 410 -34.23 -21.08 -12.82
N GLY A 411 -33.84 -21.17 -11.55
CA GLY A 411 -32.48 -21.53 -11.15
C GLY A 411 -32.22 -23.00 -11.49
N LEU A 412 -31.27 -23.26 -12.40
CA LEU A 412 -30.88 -24.60 -12.79
C LEU A 412 -30.19 -25.32 -11.61
N VAL A 413 -30.87 -26.28 -11.00
CA VAL A 413 -30.22 -27.24 -10.10
C VAL A 413 -29.41 -28.19 -10.97
N VAL A 414 -28.09 -28.02 -10.99
CA VAL A 414 -27.18 -28.86 -11.76
C VAL A 414 -27.17 -30.27 -11.16
N VAL A 415 -27.85 -31.21 -11.82
CA VAL A 415 -27.77 -32.64 -11.53
C VAL A 415 -26.49 -33.20 -12.18
N PRO A 416 -25.71 -34.07 -11.50
CA PRO A 416 -24.46 -34.57 -12.06
C PRO A 416 -24.70 -35.34 -13.37
N GLY A 417 -24.00 -34.95 -14.45
CA GLY A 417 -23.86 -35.77 -15.66
C GLY A 417 -24.25 -35.13 -17.00
N GLN A 418 -24.81 -33.93 -17.04
CA GLN A 418 -25.07 -33.24 -18.32
C GLN A 418 -24.82 -31.73 -18.21
N VAL A 419 -23.62 -31.31 -18.61
CA VAL A 419 -23.39 -29.96 -19.11
C VAL A 419 -23.16 -30.10 -20.61
N THR A 420 -24.21 -29.86 -21.40
CA THR A 420 -24.06 -29.62 -22.84
C THR A 420 -23.69 -28.16 -23.03
N VAL A 421 -22.43 -27.90 -23.37
CA VAL A 421 -22.02 -26.62 -23.97
C VAL A 421 -22.64 -26.58 -25.37
N ASN A 422 -23.33 -25.48 -25.69
CA ASN A 422 -24.05 -25.24 -26.94
C ASN A 422 -23.39 -25.87 -28.18
N GLY A 423 -24.05 -26.87 -28.80
CA GLY A 423 -23.69 -27.33 -30.14
C GLY A 423 -24.04 -28.76 -30.56
N GLY A 424 -25.24 -29.28 -30.28
CA GLY A 424 -25.86 -30.43 -30.97
C GLY A 424 -25.21 -31.83 -30.81
N PRO A 425 -25.98 -32.93 -30.99
CA PRO A 425 -25.45 -34.28 -30.86
C PRO A 425 -24.74 -34.73 -32.15
N VAL A 426 -23.45 -35.06 -32.06
CA VAL A 426 -22.79 -35.89 -33.08
C VAL A 426 -23.12 -37.34 -32.73
N LEU A 427 -24.00 -37.94 -33.53
CA LEU A 427 -24.28 -39.37 -33.52
C LEU A 427 -22.99 -40.16 -33.80
N ALA A 428 -22.67 -41.07 -32.88
CA ALA A 428 -21.67 -42.09 -33.09
C ALA A 428 -22.16 -43.08 -34.16
N ALA A 429 -21.43 -43.22 -35.26
CA ALA A 429 -21.51 -44.34 -36.17
C ALA A 429 -20.18 -45.10 -36.13
N GLY A 430 -20.26 -46.40 -35.83
CA GLY A 430 -19.14 -47.33 -35.80
C GLY A 430 -18.60 -47.71 -37.19
N PRO A 431 -17.63 -48.65 -37.24
CA PRO A 431 -16.56 -48.66 -38.23
C PRO A 431 -16.83 -49.52 -39.47
N ALA A 432 -16.41 -49.01 -40.63
CA ALA A 432 -16.03 -49.74 -41.85
C ALA A 432 -15.34 -48.66 -42.73
N GLY A 433 -14.12 -48.79 -43.25
CA GLY A 433 -13.56 -49.91 -43.97
C GLY A 433 -13.14 -49.39 -45.36
N ALA A 434 -11.85 -49.51 -45.67
CA ALA A 434 -11.23 -49.45 -47.00
C ALA A 434 -11.14 -48.10 -47.75
N GLY A 435 -9.92 -47.79 -48.22
CA GLY A 435 -9.71 -47.03 -49.46
C GLY A 435 -8.73 -45.86 -49.36
N ALA A 436 -7.42 -46.15 -49.44
CA ALA A 436 -6.44 -45.17 -49.88
C ALA A 436 -6.70 -44.78 -51.34
N PRO A 437 -6.37 -43.54 -51.75
CA PRO A 437 -5.28 -43.44 -52.71
C PRO A 437 -4.28 -42.30 -52.44
N GLU A 438 -3.14 -42.47 -53.08
CA GLU A 438 -1.85 -41.77 -53.08
C GLU A 438 -1.84 -40.25 -53.34
N PRO A 439 -0.67 -39.59 -53.07
CA PRO A 439 -0.52 -38.14 -53.05
C PRO A 439 -0.10 -37.54 -54.40
N GLY A 440 -0.40 -36.25 -54.59
CA GLY A 440 0.07 -35.44 -55.72
C GLY A 440 0.35 -33.99 -55.29
N PRO A 441 1.20 -33.24 -56.02
CA PRO A 441 2.35 -32.58 -55.40
C PRO A 441 2.22 -31.08 -55.12
N VAL A 442 3.18 -30.66 -54.29
CA VAL A 442 3.61 -29.32 -53.91
C VAL A 442 3.77 -28.37 -55.10
N ALA A 443 3.34 -27.11 -54.93
CA ALA A 443 3.84 -25.98 -55.69
C ALA A 443 4.17 -24.83 -54.72
N GLU A 444 5.43 -24.42 -54.74
CA GLU A 444 5.97 -23.23 -54.11
C GLU A 444 5.49 -21.96 -54.84
N SER A 445 5.24 -20.90 -54.06
CA SER A 445 5.45 -19.50 -54.46
C SER A 445 5.56 -18.62 -53.23
#